data_AF-A0A957G887-F1
#
_entry.id   AF-A0A957G887-F1
#
_cell.length_a   1.000
_cell.length_b   1.000
_cell.length_c   1.000
_cell.angle_alpha   90.00
_cell.angle_beta   90.00
_cell.angle_gamma   90.00
#
_symmetry.space_group_name_H-M   'P 1'
#
loop_
_entity.id
_entity.type
_entity.pdbx_description
1 polymer ?
#
loop_
_entity_poly.entity_id
_entity_poly.type
_entity_poly.pdbx_seq_one_letter_code
_entity_poly.pdbx_strand_id
1 'polypeptide(L)' 'LARRCPRDRILTETDGPGAQEWLTGERASPRQIPSFVALLAELRGVDATEMKGQVWENYQRLMG' A
#
# COMPACT_ATOMS: atom_id res chain seq x y z
N LEU A 1 10.67 4.14 -6.93
CA LEU A 1 10.03 5.31 -6.29
C LEU A 1 9.70 5.05 -4.83
N ALA A 2 8.97 3.99 -4.49
CA ALA A 2 8.60 3.66 -3.11
C ALA A 2 9.77 3.74 -2.11
N ARG A 3 10.95 3.14 -2.39
CA ARG A 3 12.15 3.23 -1.52
C ARG A 3 12.62 4.65 -1.17
N ARG A 4 12.33 5.65 -1.99
CA ARG A 4 12.77 7.04 -1.80
C ARG A 4 11.72 7.93 -1.13
N CYS A 5 10.46 7.48 -1.07
CA CYS A 5 9.42 8.23 -0.37
C CYS A 5 9.69 8.21 1.14
N PRO A 6 9.50 9.31 1.89
CA PRO A 6 9.51 9.27 3.34
C PRO A 6 8.48 8.27 3.88
N ARG A 7 8.85 7.54 4.93
CA ARG A 7 8.02 6.46 5.50
C ARG A 7 6.70 7.00 6.07
N ASP A 8 6.70 8.23 6.57
CA ASP A 8 5.55 8.96 7.12
C ASP A 8 4.66 9.61 6.04
N ARG A 9 4.99 9.42 4.75
CA ARG A 9 4.27 10.02 3.60
C ARG A 9 3.86 9.00 2.55
N ILE A 10 3.77 7.73 2.91
CA ILE A 10 3.36 6.66 2.01
C ILE A 10 1.99 6.10 2.39
N LEU A 11 1.18 5.86 1.36
CA LEU A 11 -0.10 5.16 1.43
C LEU A 11 -0.10 4.02 0.40
N THR A 12 -1.06 3.12 0.52
CA THR A 12 -1.30 2.02 -0.44
C THR A 12 -2.73 2.09 -0.94
N GLU A 13 -2.92 1.82 -2.23
CA GLU A 13 -4.23 1.74 -2.87
C GLU A 13 -4.24 0.61 -3.91
N THR A 14 -5.42 0.25 -4.40
CA THR A 14 -5.59 -0.71 -5.50
C THR A 14 -5.80 -0.05 -6.85
N ASP A 15 -6.15 1.24 -6.87
CA ASP A 15 -6.55 1.97 -8.08
C ASP A 15 -7.59 1.16 -8.91
N GLY A 16 -8.51 0.52 -8.17
CA GLY A 16 -9.48 -0.41 -8.72
C GLY A 16 -10.71 0.26 -9.33
N PRO A 17 -11.40 -0.39 -10.29
CA PRO A 17 -11.07 -1.71 -10.86
C PRO A 17 -9.98 -1.67 -11.94
N GLY A 18 -9.68 -0.48 -12.49
CA GLY A 18 -8.99 -0.33 -13.77
C GLY A 18 -7.50 -0.71 -13.77
N ALA A 19 -6.75 -0.44 -12.69
CA ALA A 19 -5.31 -0.67 -12.71
C ALA A 19 -4.93 -2.16 -12.86
N GLN A 20 -5.55 -3.04 -12.09
CA GLN A 20 -5.32 -4.48 -12.26
C GLN A 20 -5.91 -5.00 -13.56
N GLU A 21 -7.09 -4.53 -13.97
CA GLU A 21 -7.73 -4.99 -15.20
C GLU A 21 -6.85 -4.67 -16.41
N TRP A 22 -6.20 -3.50 -16.41
CA TRP A 22 -5.24 -3.13 -17.44
C TRP A 22 -3.96 -4.00 -17.44
N LEU A 23 -3.47 -4.39 -16.26
CA LEU A 23 -2.22 -5.15 -16.11
C LEU A 23 -2.39 -6.65 -16.35
N THR A 24 -3.51 -7.23 -15.89
CA THR A 24 -3.70 -8.69 -15.84
C THR A 24 -5.02 -9.16 -16.44
N GLY A 25 -5.93 -8.25 -16.82
CA GLY A 25 -7.28 -8.60 -17.27
C GLY A 25 -8.24 -9.00 -16.14
N GLU A 26 -7.80 -8.95 -14.88
CA GLU A 26 -8.62 -9.27 -13.72
C GLU A 26 -9.11 -8.01 -13.01
N ARG A 27 -10.31 -8.02 -12.44
CA ARG A 27 -10.79 -6.89 -11.65
C ARG A 27 -10.01 -6.74 -10.35
N ALA A 28 -9.58 -5.51 -10.07
CA ALA A 28 -8.98 -5.19 -8.78
C ALA A 28 -9.95 -5.40 -7.63
N SER A 29 -9.43 -5.89 -6.50
CA SER A 29 -10.18 -6.08 -5.27
C SER A 29 -9.49 -5.35 -4.11
N PRO A 30 -10.22 -4.58 -3.28
CA PRO A 30 -9.68 -4.02 -2.03
C PRO A 30 -9.01 -5.06 -1.12
N ARG A 31 -9.35 -6.35 -1.29
CA ARG A 31 -8.72 -7.49 -0.60
C ARG A 31 -7.22 -7.64 -0.87
N GLN A 32 -6.67 -6.93 -1.86
CA GLN A 32 -5.25 -6.95 -2.19
C GLN A 32 -4.42 -5.92 -1.41
N ILE A 33 -5.03 -4.94 -0.76
CA ILE A 33 -4.29 -3.97 0.06
C ILE A 33 -3.31 -4.63 1.04
N PRO A 34 -3.66 -5.73 1.76
CA PRO A 34 -2.71 -6.42 2.62
C PRO A 34 -1.47 -6.95 1.90
N SER A 35 -1.57 -7.42 0.64
CA SER A 35 -0.40 -7.91 -0.09
C SER A 35 0.52 -6.75 -0.51
N PHE A 36 -0.03 -5.58 -0.84
CA PHE A 36 0.78 -4.39 -1.12
C PHE A 36 1.51 -3.88 0.12
N VAL A 37 0.86 -3.91 1.28
CA VAL A 37 1.49 -3.58 2.56
C VAL A 37 2.64 -4.56 2.87
N ALA A 38 2.45 -5.86 2.64
CA ALA A 38 3.50 -6.85 2.82
C ALA A 38 4.69 -6.63 1.86
N LEU A 39 4.43 -6.38 0.58
CA LEU A 39 5.47 -6.04 -0.40
C LEU A 39 6.22 -4.75 -0.01
N LEU A 40 5.51 -3.75 0.49
CA LEU A 40 6.13 -2.51 0.97
C LEU A 40 6.97 -2.75 2.23
N ALA A 41 6.53 -3.61 3.14
CA ALA A 41 7.28 -3.99 4.33
C ALA A 41 8.60 -4.69 3.96
N GLU A 42 8.53 -5.67 3.05
CA GLU A 42 9.71 -6.36 2.49
C GLU A 42 10.67 -5.36 1.84
N LEU A 43 10.15 -4.46 1.00
CA LEU A 43 10.93 -3.43 0.33
C LEU A 43 11.67 -2.50 1.31
N ARG A 44 11.14 -2.36 2.54
CA ARG A 44 11.65 -1.48 3.60
C ARG A 44 12.44 -2.20 4.67
N GLY A 45 12.46 -3.54 4.67
CA GLY A 45 13.12 -4.33 5.71
C GLY A 45 12.49 -4.16 7.10
N VAL A 46 11.16 -4.03 7.16
CA VAL A 46 10.41 -3.92 8.43
C VAL A 46 9.31 -4.98 8.49
N ASP A 47 8.73 -5.18 9.67
CA ASP A 47 7.61 -6.10 9.85
C ASP A 47 6.34 -5.61 9.12
N ALA A 48 5.51 -6.55 8.64
CA ALA A 48 4.28 -6.23 7.92
C ALA A 48 3.24 -5.55 8.82
N THR A 49 3.16 -5.90 10.11
CA THR A 49 2.31 -5.24 11.10
C THR A 49 2.78 -3.81 11.37
N GLU A 50 4.10 -3.62 11.45
CA GLU A 50 4.72 -2.31 11.62
C GLU A 50 4.45 -1.40 10.42
N MET A 51 4.56 -1.93 9.20
CA MET A 51 4.23 -1.21 7.98
C MET A 51 2.74 -0.88 7.91
N LYS A 52 1.86 -1.83 8.27
CA LYS A 52 0.41 -1.60 8.34
C LYS A 52 0.08 -0.45 9.29
N GLY A 53 0.66 -0.45 10.50
CA GLY A 53 0.49 0.63 11.48
C GLY A 53 0.90 1.98 10.90
N GLN A 54 2.10 2.05 10.31
CA GLN A 54 2.59 3.28 9.69
C GLN A 54 1.68 3.81 8.57
N VAL A 55 1.26 2.94 7.65
CA VAL A 55 0.37 3.32 6.54
C VAL A 55 -0.97 3.81 7.09
N TRP A 56 -1.49 3.16 8.14
CA TRP A 56 -2.73 3.57 8.79
C TRP A 56 -2.61 4.93 9.48
N GLU A 57 -1.54 5.16 10.24
CA GLU A 57 -1.27 6.46 10.86
C GLU A 57 -1.11 7.58 9.83
N ASN A 58 -0.46 7.29 8.70
CA ASN A 58 -0.34 8.23 7.59
C ASN A 58 -1.70 8.56 6.98
N TYR A 59 -2.55 7.56 6.81
CA TYR A 59 -3.91 7.73 6.31
C TYR A 59 -4.72 8.62 7.25
N GLN A 60 -4.73 8.32 8.56
CA GLN A 60 -5.43 9.12 9.56
C GLN A 60 -4.92 10.57 9.59
N ARG A 61 -3.61 10.78 9.52
CA ARG A 61 -3.02 12.13 9.47
C ARG A 61 -3.48 12.93 8.26
N LEU A 62 -3.68 12.27 7.12
CA LEU A 62 -4.13 12.92 5.89
C LEU A 62 -5.63 13.16 5.86
N MET A 63 -6.42 12.23 6.40
CA MET A 63 -7.89 12.21 6.24
C MET A 63 -8.67 12.77 7.44
N GLY A 64 -8.06 12.90 8.62
CA GLY A 64 -8.71 13.31 9.87
C GLY A 64 -9.42 12.16 10.57
#